data_AF-A0A7C1HIP7-F1
#
_entry.id   AF-A0A7C1HIP7-F1
#
_cell.length_a   1.000
_cell.length_b   1.000
_cell.length_c   1.000
_cell.angle_alpha   90.00
_cell.angle_beta   90.00
_cell.angle_gamma   90.00
#
_symmetry.space_group_name_H-M   'P 1'
#
loop_
_entity.id
_entity.type
_entity.pdbx_description
1 polymer ?
#
loop_
_entity_poly.entity_id
_entity_poly.type
_entity_poly.pdbx_seq_one_letter_code
_entity_poly.pdbx_strand_id
1 'polypeptide(L)'
;MKPETGGKVKYGIWGMVCGAVIAMIIGFAWGGWTTASTTSAMSGEAVLASKAAICVAQFMKEPNHQEILKEFETVNNWDKPKFIEKGGWDKMPGQEKSDRGVSRACSDGLELLIKK
;
A
#
# COMPACT_ATOMS: atom_id res chain seq x y z
N MET A 1 18.61 -8.35 55.39
CA MET A 1 18.65 -8.99 54.04
C MET A 1 19.99 -8.63 53.41
N LYS A 2 20.76 -9.63 52.94
CA LYS A 2 22.21 -9.55 52.67
C LYS A 2 22.52 -8.61 51.47
N PRO A 3 23.47 -7.65 51.56
CA PRO A 3 23.80 -6.70 50.48
C PRO A 3 24.33 -7.34 49.18
N GLU A 4 24.69 -8.61 49.22
CA GLU A 4 25.18 -9.45 48.12
C GLU A 4 24.21 -9.62 46.94
N THR A 5 22.91 -9.37 47.16
CA THR A 5 21.85 -9.63 46.18
C THR A 5 21.64 -8.43 45.24
N GLY A 6 21.89 -7.20 45.68
CA GLY A 6 21.65 -5.99 44.89
C GLY A 6 22.56 -5.87 43.66
N GLY A 7 23.84 -6.25 43.79
CA GLY A 7 24.77 -6.28 42.68
C GLY A 7 24.40 -7.30 41.61
N LYS A 8 24.07 -8.54 42.00
CA LYS A 8 23.70 -9.62 41.07
C LYS A 8 22.41 -9.32 40.30
N VAL A 9 21.43 -8.67 40.96
CA VAL A 9 20.18 -8.22 40.31
C VAL A 9 20.45 -7.11 39.29
N LYS A 10 21.32 -6.14 39.58
CA LYS A 10 21.67 -5.08 38.61
C LYS A 10 22.32 -5.65 37.34
N TYR A 11 23.23 -6.61 37.50
CA TYR A 11 23.92 -7.23 36.35
C TYR A 11 22.99 -8.18 35.58
N GLY A 12 22.09 -8.89 36.26
CA GLY A 12 21.05 -9.70 35.62
C GLY A 12 20.07 -8.86 34.80
N ILE A 13 19.62 -7.72 35.32
CA ILE A 13 18.76 -6.79 34.59
C ILE A 13 19.48 -6.25 33.36
N TRP A 14 20.76 -5.87 33.47
CA TRP A 14 21.51 -5.37 32.33
C TRP A 14 21.72 -6.43 31.25
N GLY A 15 21.96 -7.69 31.65
CA GLY A 15 22.02 -8.82 30.73
C GLY A 15 20.70 -9.06 29.98
N MET A 16 19.57 -8.94 30.67
CA MET A 16 18.24 -9.05 30.04
C MET A 16 17.99 -7.93 29.03
N VAL A 17 18.38 -6.68 29.36
CA VAL A 17 18.25 -5.54 28.45
C VAL A 17 19.11 -5.75 27.19
N CYS A 18 20.37 -6.15 27.35
CA CYS A 18 21.24 -6.44 26.20
C CYS A 18 20.69 -7.60 25.35
N GLY A 19 20.21 -8.68 25.99
CA GLY A 19 19.60 -9.80 25.28
C GLY A 19 18.35 -9.40 24.48
N ALA A 20 17.48 -8.57 25.07
CA ALA A 20 16.28 -8.07 24.41
C ALA A 20 16.61 -7.19 23.19
N VAL A 21 17.63 -6.34 23.28
CA VAL A 21 18.09 -5.51 22.16
C VAL A 21 18.64 -6.38 21.02
N ILE A 22 19.46 -7.38 21.33
CA ILE A 22 20.01 -8.30 20.32
C ILE A 22 18.88 -9.09 19.65
N ALA A 23 17.92 -9.61 20.42
CA ALA A 23 16.77 -10.33 19.88
C ALA A 23 15.89 -9.45 18.98
N MET A 24 15.67 -8.18 19.34
CA MET A 24 14.99 -7.22 18.48
C MET A 24 15.75 -7.00 17.17
N ILE A 25 17.07 -6.73 17.23
CA ILE A 25 17.86 -6.50 16.01
C ILE A 25 17.78 -7.70 15.07
N ILE A 26 17.98 -8.92 15.58
CA ILE A 26 17.92 -10.13 14.76
C ILE A 26 16.51 -10.33 14.19
N GLY A 27 15.46 -10.12 15.01
CA GLY A 27 14.07 -10.24 14.58
C GLY A 27 13.70 -9.25 13.47
N PHE A 28 13.98 -7.97 13.67
CA PHE A 28 13.63 -6.92 12.69
C PHE A 28 14.55 -6.92 11.45
N ALA A 29 15.81 -7.34 11.55
CA ALA A 29 16.74 -7.34 10.41
C ALA A 29 16.64 -8.59 9.53
N TRP A 30 16.53 -9.78 10.12
CA TRP A 30 16.54 -11.07 9.39
C TRP A 30 15.30 -11.92 9.64
N GLY A 31 14.71 -11.84 10.83
CA GLY A 31 13.53 -12.61 11.19
C GLY A 31 12.23 -12.16 10.50
N GLY A 32 12.27 -11.10 9.69
CA GLY A 32 11.09 -10.56 9.01
C GLY A 32 10.06 -9.98 9.98
N TRP A 33 10.48 -9.59 11.18
CA TRP A 33 9.56 -9.02 12.17
C TRP A 33 9.13 -7.64 11.68
N THR A 34 7.84 -7.51 11.37
CA THR A 34 7.22 -6.25 10.94
C THR A 34 6.19 -5.84 11.96
N THR A 35 6.12 -4.54 12.23
CA THR A 35 5.08 -3.97 13.10
C THR A 35 3.75 -3.93 12.35
N ALA A 36 2.63 -4.14 13.06
CA ALA A 36 1.30 -4.16 12.45
C ALA A 36 0.97 -2.87 11.65
N SER A 37 1.52 -1.72 12.07
CA SER A 37 1.40 -0.44 11.35
C SER A 37 2.11 -0.45 9.99
N THR A 38 3.30 -1.06 9.92
CA THR A 38 4.07 -1.17 8.67
C THR A 38 3.39 -2.15 7.72
N THR A 39 2.90 -3.28 8.23
CA THR A 39 2.16 -4.28 7.45
C THR A 39 0.87 -3.70 6.88
N SER A 40 0.11 -2.94 7.66
CA SER A 40 -1.15 -2.32 7.19
C SER A 40 -0.92 -1.24 6.14
N ALA A 41 0.11 -0.39 6.29
CA ALA A 41 0.47 0.60 5.28
C ALA A 41 0.91 -0.04 3.96
N MET A 42 1.82 -1.03 4.01
CA MET A 42 2.26 -1.74 2.80
C MET A 42 1.13 -2.51 2.13
N SER A 43 0.24 -3.13 2.91
CA SER A 43 -0.93 -3.82 2.37
C SER A 43 -1.86 -2.86 1.65
N GLY A 44 -2.11 -1.68 2.23
CA GLY A 44 -2.96 -0.66 1.61
C GLY A 44 -2.43 -0.21 0.26
N GLU A 45 -1.13 0.12 0.17
CA GLU A 45 -0.52 0.57 -1.08
C GLU A 45 -0.40 -0.55 -2.12
N ALA A 46 0.01 -1.76 -1.72
CA ALA A 46 0.10 -2.90 -2.63
C ALA A 46 -1.27 -3.31 -3.17
N VAL A 47 -2.32 -3.24 -2.33
CA VAL A 47 -3.70 -3.47 -2.75
C VAL A 47 -4.15 -2.36 -3.69
N LEU A 48 -3.87 -1.08 -3.39
CA LEU A 48 -4.22 0.04 -4.26
C LEU A 48 -3.57 -0.07 -5.63
N ALA A 49 -2.27 -0.38 -5.69
CA ALA A 49 -1.53 -0.57 -6.94
C ALA A 49 -2.09 -1.76 -7.75
N SER A 50 -2.38 -2.88 -7.08
CA SER A 50 -3.00 -4.04 -7.72
C SER A 50 -4.39 -3.71 -8.27
N LYS A 51 -5.18 -2.96 -7.51
CA LYS A 51 -6.50 -2.49 -7.91
C LYS A 51 -6.41 -1.50 -9.10
N ALA A 52 -5.44 -0.60 -9.10
CA ALA A 52 -5.20 0.31 -10.21
C ALA A 52 -4.81 -0.44 -11.48
N ALA A 53 -3.93 -1.45 -11.37
CA ALA A 53 -3.56 -2.31 -12.50
C ALA A 53 -4.78 -3.06 -13.08
N ILE A 54 -5.68 -3.56 -12.23
CA ILE A 54 -6.95 -4.16 -12.67
C ILE A 54 -7.84 -3.14 -13.37
N CYS A 55 -7.95 -1.92 -12.85
CA CYS A 55 -8.71 -0.84 -13.49
C CYS A 55 -8.19 -0.55 -14.91
N VAL A 56 -6.86 -0.42 -15.07
CA VAL A 56 -6.21 -0.24 -16.38
C VAL A 56 -6.47 -1.45 -17.29
N ALA A 57 -6.39 -2.68 -16.76
CA ALA A 57 -6.67 -3.88 -17.56
C ALA A 57 -8.14 -3.94 -18.02
N GLN A 58 -9.08 -3.57 -17.16
CA GLN A 58 -10.50 -3.47 -17.49
C GLN A 58 -10.74 -2.41 -18.58
N PHE A 59 -10.09 -1.26 -18.43
CA PHE A 59 -10.14 -0.17 -19.40
C PHE A 59 -9.60 -0.62 -20.77
N MET A 60 -8.45 -1.28 -20.82
CA MET A 60 -7.84 -1.78 -22.06
C MET A 60 -8.65 -2.90 -22.72
N LYS A 61 -9.54 -3.56 -21.97
CA LYS A 61 -10.43 -4.60 -22.48
C LYS A 61 -11.61 -4.01 -23.26
N GLU A 62 -11.88 -2.72 -23.14
CA GLU A 62 -12.96 -2.09 -23.89
C GLU A 62 -12.63 -1.95 -25.37
N PRO A 63 -13.61 -2.22 -26.27
CA PRO A 63 -13.39 -2.08 -27.70
C PRO A 63 -13.03 -0.65 -28.11
N ASN A 64 -13.48 0.35 -27.35
CA ASN A 64 -13.28 1.78 -27.63
C ASN A 64 -12.22 2.44 -26.72
N HIS A 65 -11.35 1.65 -26.05
CA HIS A 65 -10.33 2.14 -25.11
C HIS A 65 -9.48 3.32 -25.66
N GLN A 66 -9.15 3.34 -26.96
CA GLN A 66 -8.40 4.43 -27.59
C GLN A 66 -9.18 5.75 -27.64
N GLU A 67 -10.48 5.70 -27.92
CA GLU A 67 -11.33 6.88 -28.01
C GLU A 67 -11.60 7.44 -26.62
N ILE A 68 -11.86 6.55 -25.65
CA ILE A 68 -12.04 6.89 -24.25
C ILE A 68 -10.74 7.47 -23.64
N LEU A 69 -9.56 6.97 -24.05
CA LEU A 69 -8.27 7.54 -23.63
C LEU A 69 -8.08 8.97 -24.12
N LYS A 70 -8.45 9.25 -25.37
CA LYS A 70 -8.40 10.61 -25.91
C LYS A 70 -9.35 11.53 -25.16
N GLU A 71 -10.56 11.06 -24.87
CA GLU A 71 -11.49 11.84 -24.05
C GLU A 71 -10.90 12.08 -22.65
N PHE A 72 -10.33 11.06 -22.01
CA PHE A 72 -9.67 11.17 -20.72
C PHE A 72 -8.47 12.12 -20.72
N GLU A 73 -7.70 12.18 -21.81
CA GLU A 73 -6.60 13.14 -21.99
C GLU A 73 -7.10 14.58 -21.97
N THR A 74 -8.24 14.85 -22.63
CA THR A 74 -8.86 16.18 -22.66
C THR A 74 -9.51 16.60 -21.34
N VAL A 75 -9.79 15.64 -20.46
CA VAL A 75 -10.38 15.90 -19.14
C VAL A 75 -9.33 16.49 -18.18
N ASN A 76 -9.72 17.56 -17.47
CA ASN A 76 -8.89 18.18 -16.44
C ASN A 76 -8.48 17.18 -15.35
N ASN A 77 -7.28 17.33 -14.81
CA ASN A 77 -6.74 16.42 -13.79
C ASN A 77 -7.65 16.23 -12.56
N TRP A 78 -8.44 17.27 -12.21
CA TRP A 78 -9.41 17.21 -11.12
C TRP A 78 -10.65 16.36 -11.43
N ASP A 79 -11.03 16.23 -12.69
CA ASP A 79 -12.18 15.46 -13.15
C ASP A 79 -11.80 14.08 -13.69
N LYS A 80 -10.51 13.81 -13.96
CA LYS A 80 -9.98 12.49 -14.33
C LYS A 80 -10.45 11.36 -13.39
N PRO A 81 -10.33 11.46 -12.04
CA PRO A 81 -10.82 10.39 -11.16
C PRO A 81 -12.34 10.23 -11.21
N LYS A 82 -13.10 11.31 -11.41
CA LYS A 82 -14.58 11.24 -11.58
C LYS A 82 -14.96 10.61 -12.92
N PHE A 83 -14.16 10.82 -13.96
CA PHE A 83 -14.33 10.17 -15.25
C PHE A 83 -14.21 8.66 -15.11
N ILE A 84 -13.17 8.20 -14.38
CA ILE A 84 -12.97 6.78 -14.09
C ILE A 84 -14.14 6.20 -13.26
N GLU A 85 -14.61 6.94 -12.26
CA GLU A 85 -15.76 6.55 -11.43
C GLU A 85 -17.06 6.46 -12.24
N LYS A 86 -17.27 7.37 -13.20
CA LYS A 86 -18.43 7.35 -14.11
C LYS A 86 -18.41 6.17 -15.07
N GLY A 87 -17.25 5.80 -15.61
CA GLY A 87 -17.11 4.60 -16.45
C GLY A 87 -17.09 3.30 -15.65
N GLY A 88 -16.92 3.39 -14.33
CA GLY A 88 -17.00 2.23 -13.42
C GLY A 88 -15.80 1.29 -13.47
N TRP A 89 -14.69 1.70 -14.10
CA TRP A 89 -13.46 0.90 -14.14
C TRP A 89 -12.75 0.80 -12.78
N ASP A 90 -13.10 1.69 -11.84
CA ASP A 90 -12.66 1.64 -10.45
C ASP A 90 -13.43 0.62 -9.59
N LYS A 91 -14.50 0.01 -10.12
CA LYS A 91 -15.19 -1.11 -9.48
C LYS A 91 -14.42 -2.41 -9.72
N MET A 92 -14.02 -3.04 -8.62
CA MET A 92 -13.41 -4.36 -8.66
C MET A 92 -14.42 -5.43 -9.09
N PRO A 93 -14.00 -6.42 -9.89
CA PRO A 93 -14.86 -7.55 -10.23
C PRO A 93 -15.33 -8.26 -8.94
N GLY A 94 -16.64 -8.35 -8.73
CA GLY A 94 -17.25 -8.91 -7.53
C GLY A 94 -17.49 -7.92 -6.38
N GLN A 95 -17.16 -6.62 -6.54
CA GLN A 95 -17.55 -5.58 -5.60
C GLN A 95 -18.55 -4.59 -6.21
N GLU A 96 -19.56 -4.21 -5.44
CA GLU A 96 -20.61 -3.28 -5.89
C GLU A 96 -20.19 -1.81 -5.80
N LYS A 97 -19.20 -1.50 -4.94
CA LYS A 97 -18.76 -0.14 -4.62
C LYS A 97 -17.42 0.19 -5.28
N SER A 98 -17.37 1.38 -5.88
CA SER A 98 -16.13 2.00 -6.33
C SER A 98 -15.35 2.56 -5.14
N ASP A 99 -14.02 2.56 -5.25
CA ASP A 99 -13.12 3.12 -4.25
C ASP A 99 -12.40 4.31 -4.85
N ARG A 100 -12.58 5.50 -4.25
CA ARG A 100 -12.01 6.75 -4.74
C ARG A 100 -10.48 6.72 -4.82
N GLY A 101 -9.83 5.95 -3.95
CA GLY A 101 -8.38 5.74 -4.02
C GLY A 101 -7.97 5.01 -5.29
N VAL A 102 -8.79 4.05 -5.73
CA VAL A 102 -8.56 3.28 -6.96
C VAL A 102 -8.79 4.15 -8.19
N SER A 103 -9.85 4.98 -8.22
CA SER A 103 -10.10 5.90 -9.35
C SER A 103 -8.94 6.89 -9.51
N ARG A 104 -8.34 7.34 -8.40
CA ARG A 104 -7.17 8.23 -8.41
C ARG A 104 -5.88 7.52 -8.86
N ALA A 105 -5.60 6.33 -8.34
CA ALA A 105 -4.43 5.55 -8.74
C ALA A 105 -4.55 5.05 -10.20
N CYS A 106 -5.76 4.75 -10.66
CA CYS A 106 -6.02 4.35 -12.05
C CYS A 106 -5.85 5.51 -13.02
N SER A 107 -6.33 6.71 -12.66
CA SER A 107 -6.10 7.90 -13.48
C SER A 107 -4.62 8.24 -13.63
N ASP A 108 -3.84 8.14 -12.54
CA ASP A 108 -2.37 8.30 -12.58
C ASP A 108 -1.71 7.24 -13.49
N GLY A 109 -2.11 5.98 -13.35
CA GLY A 109 -1.62 4.89 -14.21
C GLY A 109 -1.93 5.08 -15.69
N LEU A 110 -3.12 5.58 -16.04
CA LEU A 110 -3.49 5.90 -17.42
C LEU A 110 -2.71 7.11 -17.95
N GLU A 111 -2.46 8.12 -17.12
CA GLU A 111 -1.65 9.28 -17.50
C GLU A 111 -0.20 8.90 -17.81
N LEU A 112 0.37 7.94 -17.07
CA LEU A 112 1.68 7.34 -17.35
C LEU A 112 1.70 6.57 -18.67
N LEU A 113 0.59 5.95 -19.09
CA LEU A 113 0.49 5.27 -20.38
C LEU A 113 0.40 6.25 -21.55
N ILE A 114 -0.27 7.40 -21.36
CA ILE A 114 -0.37 8.45 -22.38
C ILE A 114 0.97 9.14 -22.62
N LYS A 115 1.75 9.34 -21.55
CA LYS A 115 3.03 10.06 -21.61
C LYS A 115 4.20 9.21 -22.17
N LYS A 116 3.99 7.92 -22.42
CA LYS A 116 5.02 6.97 -22.85
C LYS A 116 4.99 6.74 -24.35
#